data_AF-A0A5C5YSQ0-F1
#
_entry.id   AF-A0A5C5YSQ0-F1
#
_cell.length_a   1.000
_cell.length_b   1.000
_cell.length_c   1.000
_cell.angle_alpha   90.00
_cell.angle_beta   90.00
_cell.angle_gamma   90.00
#
_symmetry.space_group_name_H-M   'P 1'
#
loop_
_entity.id
_entity.type
_entity.pdbx_description
1 polymer ?
#
loop_
_entity_poly.entity_id
_entity_poly.type
_entity_poly.pdbx_seq_one_letter_code
_entity_poly.pdbx_strand_id
1 'polypeptide(L)'
;MQQLMDVPLPLRLIVVALLGAVAGSLLNAAVYEFAYDRRRCSPWQPTPEGVGPRGWLDRLPVIGWLRLRRDAGVLGRGYWVRPLLLELMFAGAVAALYWWEVDRHMLIDPLLPVATPVDWRALSGVLHTQFFAHAVLAAFMWVGAWIDIDEKTIPDAVTWPGTFLGLLLITLTPLAALPQVVSEPVAPAVSAPLVTPAGQPVMDFNGDPFYVAPTQPFSPNDWPEWLIAPRSRWGIAVGLGCWWFWGLAIADRTWPRRLGRSNHWWAKLGVWRGRLWRDLSSFPLRNVLLTGTLLIAMVWFAGGAAWHGLLSGLIGLVLGCALVWAVRVVGSAAMGREAMGFGDVTLMMMIGVLVGWQACLAVFFLAPFAGLVLGLLSLILRRGDAIPYGPFLCLAAAFTVVFWGKVWPRAEVLFAAGWLVPIVLGVCIALLGLLLMLIQLAKRPFMRD
;
A
#
# COMPACT_ATOMS: atom_id res chain seq x y z
N MET A 1 -16.44 18.39 10.60
CA MET A 1 -15.17 17.81 11.09
C MET A 1 -14.46 18.71 12.09
N GLN A 2 -14.49 20.05 11.94
CA GLN A 2 -13.91 20.98 12.93
C GLN A 2 -14.38 20.74 14.37
N GLN A 3 -15.68 20.49 14.59
CA GLN A 3 -16.25 20.16 15.90
C GLN A 3 -15.63 18.91 16.56
N LEU A 4 -15.03 17.99 15.79
CA LEU A 4 -14.32 16.84 16.36
C LEU A 4 -13.08 17.31 17.13
N MET A 5 -12.42 18.38 16.71
CA MET A 5 -11.24 18.92 17.39
C MET A 5 -11.59 19.55 18.75
N ASP A 6 -12.86 19.86 19.01
CA ASP A 6 -13.32 20.38 20.30
C ASP A 6 -13.52 19.27 21.33
N VAL A 7 -13.60 18.01 20.89
CA VAL A 7 -13.66 16.85 21.78
C VAL A 7 -12.29 16.64 22.42
N PRO A 8 -12.20 16.45 23.76
CA PRO A 8 -10.93 16.19 24.44
C PRO A 8 -10.16 15.04 23.81
N LEU A 9 -8.84 15.22 23.61
CA LEU A 9 -7.98 14.22 22.99
C LEU A 9 -8.10 12.82 23.62
N PRO A 10 -8.14 12.64 24.96
CA PRO A 10 -8.29 11.31 25.54
C PRO A 10 -9.56 10.60 25.08
N LEU A 11 -10.68 11.32 24.95
CA LEU A 11 -11.94 10.74 24.48
C LEU A 11 -11.87 10.36 22.99
N ARG A 12 -11.26 11.21 22.15
CA ARG A 12 -11.01 10.89 20.75
C ARG A 12 -10.18 9.62 20.60
N LEU A 13 -9.08 9.51 21.35
CA LEU A 13 -8.21 8.34 21.31
C LEU A 13 -8.90 7.07 21.80
N ILE A 14 -9.74 7.15 22.85
CA ILE A 14 -10.53 6.01 23.31
C ILE A 14 -11.48 5.55 22.20
N VAL A 15 -12.21 6.46 21.56
CA VAL A 15 -13.13 6.10 20.46
C VAL A 15 -12.37 5.47 19.30
N VAL A 16 -11.25 6.06 18.87
CA VAL A 16 -10.42 5.52 17.80
C VAL A 16 -9.84 4.15 18.16
N ALA A 17 -9.37 3.96 19.40
CA ALA A 17 -8.87 2.67 19.87
C ALA A 17 -9.97 1.60 19.91
N LEU A 18 -11.20 1.95 20.32
CA LEU A 18 -12.34 1.03 20.32
C LEU A 18 -12.73 0.63 18.88
N LEU A 19 -12.80 1.59 17.96
CA LEU A 19 -13.02 1.31 16.54
C LEU A 19 -11.89 0.45 15.95
N GLY A 20 -10.65 0.75 16.33
CA GLY A 20 -9.46 -0.03 15.97
C GLY A 20 -9.53 -1.46 16.53
N ALA A 21 -10.04 -1.68 17.74
CA ALA A 21 -10.22 -3.01 18.31
C ALA A 21 -11.32 -3.80 17.60
N VAL A 22 -12.44 -3.15 17.24
CA VAL A 22 -13.50 -3.76 16.42
C VAL A 22 -12.96 -4.16 15.05
N ALA A 23 -12.24 -3.25 14.39
CA ALA A 23 -11.59 -3.54 13.11
C ALA A 23 -10.57 -4.69 13.28
N GLY A 24 -9.71 -4.64 14.30
CA GLY A 24 -8.72 -5.67 14.61
C GLY A 24 -9.35 -7.06 14.80
N SER A 25 -10.56 -7.13 15.38
CA SER A 25 -11.30 -8.39 15.52
C SER A 25 -11.70 -8.98 14.16
N LEU A 26 -12.15 -8.13 13.24
CA LEU A 26 -12.47 -8.51 11.86
C LEU A 26 -11.21 -8.83 11.05
N LEU A 27 -10.12 -8.08 11.24
CA LEU A 27 -8.84 -8.35 10.57
C LEU A 27 -8.24 -9.68 11.03
N ASN A 28 -8.37 -10.03 12.32
CA ASN A 28 -8.03 -11.35 12.81
C ASN A 28 -8.83 -12.45 12.07
N ALA A 29 -10.14 -12.25 11.89
CA ALA A 29 -10.94 -13.19 11.11
C ALA A 29 -10.44 -13.30 9.66
N ALA A 30 -10.10 -12.18 9.02
CA ALA A 30 -9.58 -12.14 7.67
C ALA A 30 -8.21 -12.85 7.53
N VAL A 31 -7.30 -12.65 8.49
CA VAL A 31 -5.99 -13.34 8.53
C VAL A 31 -6.19 -14.86 8.48
N TYR A 32 -7.11 -15.40 9.28
CA TYR A 32 -7.33 -16.84 9.34
C TYR A 32 -8.22 -17.40 8.23
N GLU A 33 -9.07 -16.59 7.62
CA GLU A 33 -9.98 -17.04 6.54
C GLU A 33 -9.31 -17.02 5.17
N PHE A 34 -8.44 -16.03 4.92
CA PHE A 34 -7.74 -15.89 3.64
C PHE A 34 -6.39 -16.60 3.58
N ALA A 35 -5.90 -17.08 4.73
CA ALA A 35 -4.82 -18.05 4.80
C ALA A 35 -5.14 -19.32 3.98
N TYR A 36 -4.12 -19.89 3.35
CA TYR A 36 -4.21 -21.17 2.64
C TYR A 36 -4.56 -22.29 3.61
N ASP A 37 -3.88 -22.35 4.76
CA ASP A 37 -4.21 -23.24 5.88
C ASP A 37 -5.20 -22.55 6.82
N ARG A 38 -6.49 -22.69 6.50
CA ARG A 38 -7.57 -22.01 7.23
C ARG A 38 -7.72 -22.53 8.65
N ARG A 39 -7.27 -21.72 9.61
CA ARG A 39 -7.44 -22.01 11.04
C ARG A 39 -8.75 -21.46 11.55
N ARG A 40 -9.68 -22.35 11.89
CA ARG A 40 -10.97 -21.95 12.49
C ARG A 40 -10.79 -21.63 13.97
N CYS A 41 -10.37 -20.41 14.28
CA CYS A 41 -10.17 -19.97 15.67
C CYS A 41 -10.87 -18.64 15.99
N SER A 42 -11.25 -17.87 14.96
CA SER A 42 -11.95 -16.60 15.13
C SER A 42 -13.42 -16.79 15.57
N PRO A 43 -13.96 -15.90 16.42
CA PRO A 43 -15.39 -15.90 16.76
C PRO A 43 -16.32 -15.54 15.59
N TRP A 44 -15.76 -15.02 14.49
CA TRP A 44 -16.47 -14.63 13.28
C TRP A 44 -16.51 -15.74 12.22
N GLN A 45 -15.77 -16.83 12.43
CA GLN A 45 -15.76 -18.01 11.55
C GLN A 45 -16.80 -19.06 12.00
N PRO A 46 -17.16 -20.01 11.13
CA PRO A 46 -17.95 -21.17 11.53
C PRO A 46 -17.31 -21.90 12.72
N THR A 47 -18.14 -22.22 13.72
CA THR A 47 -17.70 -22.90 14.95
C THR A 47 -16.99 -24.23 14.62
N PRO A 48 -15.75 -24.45 15.12
CA PRO A 48 -15.05 -25.71 14.95
C PRO A 48 -15.78 -26.89 15.57
N GLU A 49 -15.49 -28.10 15.10
CA GLU A 49 -15.98 -29.32 15.76
C GLU A 49 -15.39 -29.43 17.18
N GLY A 50 -16.20 -29.91 18.13
CA GLY A 50 -15.77 -30.11 19.52
C GLY A 50 -15.80 -28.86 20.40
N VAL A 51 -16.15 -27.67 19.89
CA VAL A 51 -16.31 -26.45 20.71
C VAL A 51 -17.75 -25.93 20.70
N GLY A 52 -18.14 -25.26 21.80
CA GLY A 52 -19.49 -24.73 21.96
C GLY A 52 -19.81 -23.57 21.00
N PRO A 53 -21.10 -23.31 20.71
CA PRO A 53 -21.53 -22.25 19.81
C PRO A 53 -21.09 -20.86 20.31
N ARG A 54 -20.77 -19.97 19.37
CA ARG A 54 -20.30 -18.61 19.66
C ARG A 54 -21.46 -17.68 20.02
N GLY A 55 -21.41 -17.08 21.21
CA GLY A 55 -22.35 -16.05 21.64
C GLY A 55 -21.93 -14.64 21.21
N TRP A 56 -22.80 -13.64 21.44
CA TRP A 56 -22.49 -12.24 21.10
C TRP A 56 -21.31 -11.68 21.90
N LEU A 57 -21.18 -12.05 23.19
CA LEU A 57 -20.06 -11.64 24.05
C LEU A 57 -18.71 -12.22 23.59
N ASP A 58 -18.73 -13.34 22.87
CA ASP A 58 -17.51 -13.97 22.35
C ASP A 58 -16.97 -13.21 21.11
N ARG A 59 -17.78 -12.31 20.53
CA ARG A 59 -17.43 -11.44 19.40
C ARG A 59 -17.00 -10.04 19.81
N LEU A 60 -17.09 -9.69 21.09
CA LEU A 60 -16.60 -8.42 21.58
C LEU A 60 -15.06 -8.40 21.53
N PRO A 61 -14.44 -7.31 21.03
CA PRO A 61 -13.00 -7.17 21.09
C PRO A 61 -12.48 -7.32 22.52
N VAL A 62 -11.33 -7.97 22.67
CA VAL A 62 -10.59 -8.27 23.90
C VAL A 62 -11.34 -9.26 24.81
N ILE A 63 -12.56 -8.90 25.22
CA ILE A 63 -13.43 -9.68 26.10
C ILE A 63 -13.74 -11.04 25.49
N GLY A 64 -13.99 -11.10 24.18
CA GLY A 64 -14.29 -12.34 23.47
C GLY A 64 -13.18 -13.37 23.61
N TRP A 65 -11.93 -12.96 23.35
CA TRP A 65 -10.76 -13.83 23.48
C TRP A 65 -10.53 -14.33 24.91
N LEU A 66 -10.80 -13.52 25.92
CA LEU A 66 -10.71 -13.93 27.33
C LEU A 66 -11.74 -15.01 27.69
N ARG A 67 -12.94 -14.98 27.10
CA ARG A 67 -13.98 -15.99 27.30
C ARG A 67 -13.70 -17.27 26.53
N LEU A 68 -13.19 -17.13 25.30
CA LEU A 68 -12.82 -18.22 24.42
C LEU A 68 -11.68 -19.10 24.96
N ARG A 69 -10.97 -18.66 26.01
CA ARG A 69 -10.03 -19.50 26.79
C ARG A 69 -10.61 -20.87 27.17
N ARG A 70 -11.92 -20.96 27.35
CA ARG A 70 -12.62 -22.22 27.65
C ARG A 70 -12.43 -23.31 26.59
N ASP A 71 -12.11 -22.94 25.35
CA ASP A 71 -11.92 -23.90 24.24
C ASP A 71 -10.47 -24.40 24.11
N ALA A 72 -9.56 -23.98 25.01
CA ALA A 72 -8.15 -24.34 24.95
C ALA A 72 -7.90 -25.85 25.04
N GLY A 73 -8.87 -26.63 25.53
CA GLY A 73 -8.81 -28.09 25.53
C GLY A 73 -8.88 -28.71 24.12
N VAL A 74 -9.50 -28.03 23.16
CA VAL A 74 -9.68 -28.52 21.77
C VAL A 74 -8.74 -27.80 20.81
N LEU A 75 -8.63 -26.47 20.91
CA LEU A 75 -7.86 -25.63 19.98
C LEU A 75 -6.39 -25.44 20.38
N GLY A 76 -5.98 -26.02 21.52
CA GLY A 76 -4.63 -25.94 22.04
C GLY A 76 -4.43 -24.84 23.09
N ARG A 77 -3.47 -25.06 23.98
CA ARG A 77 -3.14 -24.10 25.05
C ARG A 77 -2.63 -22.79 24.45
N GLY A 78 -3.28 -21.68 24.80
CA GLY A 78 -2.82 -20.34 24.41
C GLY A 78 -3.19 -19.90 23.00
N TYR A 79 -4.04 -20.64 22.27
CA TYR A 79 -4.44 -20.27 20.90
C TYR A 79 -5.06 -18.86 20.79
N TRP A 80 -5.71 -18.39 21.86
CA TRP A 80 -6.36 -17.08 21.97
C TRP A 80 -5.38 -15.92 22.21
N VAL A 81 -4.13 -16.19 22.61
CA VAL A 81 -3.15 -15.15 22.99
C VAL A 81 -2.74 -14.34 21.77
N ARG A 82 -2.36 -15.02 20.67
CA ARG A 82 -1.92 -14.35 19.45
C ARG A 82 -3.02 -13.44 18.89
N PRO A 83 -4.26 -13.92 18.60
CA PRO A 83 -5.33 -13.05 18.12
C PRO A 83 -5.60 -11.86 19.04
N LEU A 84 -5.62 -12.06 20.36
CA LEU A 84 -5.79 -10.98 21.33
C LEU A 84 -4.69 -9.91 21.20
N LEU A 85 -3.43 -10.32 21.09
CA LEU A 85 -2.31 -9.41 20.92
C LEU A 85 -2.41 -8.66 19.58
N LEU A 86 -2.75 -9.34 18.50
CA LEU A 86 -2.93 -8.70 17.19
C LEU A 86 -4.02 -7.62 17.23
N GLU A 87 -5.12 -7.91 17.92
CA GLU A 87 -6.23 -6.98 18.06
C GLU A 87 -5.85 -5.73 18.87
N LEU A 88 -5.17 -5.93 20.01
CA LEU A 88 -4.69 -4.85 20.86
C LEU A 88 -3.60 -4.01 20.16
N MET A 89 -2.68 -4.66 19.44
CA MET A 89 -1.63 -3.98 18.70
C MET A 89 -2.21 -3.14 17.57
N PHE A 90 -3.19 -3.65 16.82
CA PHE A 90 -3.83 -2.88 15.76
C PHE A 90 -4.63 -1.70 16.32
N ALA A 91 -5.39 -1.90 17.40
CA ALA A 91 -6.09 -0.83 18.10
C ALA A 91 -5.14 0.29 18.57
N GLY A 92 -4.03 -0.09 19.21
CA GLY A 92 -2.99 0.84 19.63
C GLY A 92 -2.31 1.55 18.47
N ALA A 93 -2.02 0.84 17.38
CA ALA A 93 -1.39 1.40 16.20
C ALA A 93 -2.28 2.46 15.52
N VAL A 94 -3.58 2.19 15.36
CA VAL A 94 -4.52 3.16 14.77
C VAL A 94 -4.73 4.37 15.68
N ALA A 95 -4.79 4.17 17.00
CA ALA A 95 -4.87 5.30 17.94
C ALA A 95 -3.60 6.15 17.93
N ALA A 96 -2.42 5.52 17.87
CA ALA A 96 -1.14 6.20 17.75
C ALA A 96 -1.02 6.97 16.41
N LEU A 97 -1.50 6.38 15.33
CA LEU A 97 -1.55 7.03 14.02
C LEU A 97 -2.47 8.27 14.04
N TYR A 98 -3.65 8.16 14.66
CA TYR A 98 -4.56 9.30 14.84
C TYR A 98 -3.91 10.43 15.62
N TRP A 99 -3.28 10.10 16.75
CA TRP A 99 -2.55 11.08 17.55
C TRP A 99 -1.44 11.75 16.73
N TRP A 100 -0.67 10.98 15.97
CA TRP A 100 0.44 11.47 15.16
C TRP A 100 0.00 12.38 14.00
N GLU A 101 -0.98 11.94 13.21
CA GLU A 101 -1.41 12.65 12.01
C GLU A 101 -2.38 13.79 12.33
N VAL A 102 -3.35 13.56 13.21
CA VAL A 102 -4.46 14.51 13.43
C VAL A 102 -4.19 15.49 14.56
N ASP A 103 -3.58 15.05 15.66
CA ASP A 103 -3.36 15.91 16.84
C ASP A 103 -1.97 16.56 16.85
N ARG A 104 -0.95 15.83 16.39
CA ARG A 104 0.42 16.34 16.27
C ARG A 104 0.72 16.92 14.89
N HIS A 105 -0.16 16.73 13.91
CA HIS A 105 -0.06 17.29 12.55
C HIS A 105 1.24 16.90 11.81
N MET A 106 1.88 15.80 12.21
CA MET A 106 3.27 15.50 11.85
C MET A 106 3.47 15.13 10.38
N LEU A 107 2.37 14.95 9.63
CA LEU A 107 2.42 14.75 8.19
C LEU A 107 2.60 16.07 7.42
N ILE A 108 2.11 17.19 7.96
CA ILE A 108 2.07 18.49 7.29
C ILE A 108 3.01 19.51 7.95
N ASP A 109 3.05 19.58 9.28
CA ASP A 109 3.86 20.55 10.03
C ASP A 109 5.35 20.55 9.61
N PRO A 110 6.02 19.39 9.42
CA PRO A 110 7.42 19.38 8.98
C PRO A 110 7.67 19.84 7.53
N LEU A 111 6.61 19.98 6.73
CA LEU A 111 6.68 20.48 5.35
C LEU A 111 6.65 22.01 5.29
N LEU A 112 6.31 22.68 6.39
CA LEU A 112 6.26 24.14 6.44
C LEU A 112 7.68 24.71 6.39
N PRO A 113 7.99 25.65 5.48
CA PRO A 113 9.35 26.15 5.27
C PRO A 113 9.90 26.95 6.47
N VAL A 114 9.03 27.50 7.31
CA VAL A 114 9.35 28.22 8.55
C VAL A 114 8.26 27.90 9.57
N ALA A 115 8.52 28.12 10.87
CA ALA A 115 7.51 28.05 11.93
C ALA A 115 6.40 29.11 11.70
N THR A 116 5.46 28.80 10.82
CA THR A 116 4.31 29.63 10.49
C THR A 116 3.14 29.24 11.39
N PRO A 117 2.47 30.20 12.04
CA PRO A 117 1.25 29.90 12.79
C PRO A 117 0.16 29.43 11.84
N VAL A 118 -0.25 28.18 11.93
CA VAL A 118 -1.32 27.58 11.13
C VAL A 118 -2.54 27.28 12.00
N ASP A 119 -3.74 27.60 11.51
CA ASP A 119 -4.98 27.11 12.09
C ASP A 119 -5.25 25.67 11.65
N TRP A 120 -4.80 24.72 12.47
CA TRP A 120 -5.01 23.30 12.24
C TRP A 120 -6.49 22.90 12.24
N ARG A 121 -7.39 23.71 12.83
CA ARG A 121 -8.83 23.44 12.74
C ARG A 121 -9.34 23.62 11.32
N ALA A 122 -8.85 24.61 10.58
CA ALA A 122 -9.21 24.80 9.18
C ALA A 122 -8.88 23.55 8.32
N LEU A 123 -7.79 22.84 8.65
CA LEU A 123 -7.35 21.62 7.97
C LEU A 123 -7.96 20.33 8.53
N SER A 124 -8.87 20.40 9.51
CA SER A 124 -9.42 19.22 10.18
C SER A 124 -9.97 18.16 9.20
N GLY A 125 -10.58 18.60 8.09
CA GLY A 125 -11.03 17.70 7.03
C GLY A 125 -9.90 16.89 6.41
N VAL A 126 -8.83 17.56 5.98
CA VAL A 126 -7.64 16.94 5.36
C VAL A 126 -7.01 15.93 6.30
N LEU A 127 -6.76 16.33 7.55
CA LEU A 127 -6.07 15.50 8.55
C LEU A 127 -6.80 14.18 8.80
N HIS A 128 -8.11 14.23 9.01
CA HIS A 128 -8.91 13.03 9.28
C HIS A 128 -9.10 12.17 8.03
N THR A 129 -9.17 12.77 6.84
CA THR A 129 -9.24 12.03 5.58
C THR A 129 -7.93 11.28 5.30
N GLN A 130 -6.78 11.91 5.53
CA GLN A 130 -5.46 11.26 5.47
C GLN A 130 -5.37 10.11 6.48
N PHE A 131 -5.69 10.38 7.75
CA PHE A 131 -5.73 9.34 8.79
C PHE A 131 -6.61 8.16 8.41
N PHE A 132 -7.84 8.42 7.93
CA PHE A 132 -8.76 7.36 7.55
C PHE A 132 -8.18 6.49 6.42
N ALA A 133 -7.60 7.13 5.41
CA ALA A 133 -6.99 6.42 4.29
C ALA A 133 -5.78 5.59 4.71
N HIS A 134 -4.89 6.14 5.54
CA HIS A 134 -3.74 5.43 6.08
C HIS A 134 -4.14 4.29 7.02
N ALA A 135 -5.20 4.46 7.82
CA ALA A 135 -5.74 3.40 8.67
C ALA A 135 -6.34 2.25 7.84
N VAL A 136 -7.02 2.55 6.73
CA VAL A 136 -7.51 1.55 5.77
C VAL A 136 -6.34 0.82 5.12
N LEU A 137 -5.33 1.54 4.63
CA LEU A 137 -4.13 0.93 4.05
C LEU A 137 -3.42 0.03 5.06
N ALA A 138 -3.24 0.52 6.29
CA ALA A 138 -2.66 -0.25 7.39
C ALA A 138 -3.45 -1.54 7.67
N ALA A 139 -4.78 -1.52 7.58
CA ALA A 139 -5.62 -2.71 7.76
C ALA A 139 -5.35 -3.80 6.72
N PHE A 140 -5.25 -3.45 5.43
CA PHE A 140 -4.92 -4.43 4.37
C PHE A 140 -3.48 -4.94 4.49
N MET A 141 -2.55 -4.03 4.77
CA MET A 141 -1.14 -4.40 5.02
C MET A 141 -1.00 -5.29 6.25
N TRP A 142 -1.81 -5.07 7.28
CA TRP A 142 -1.84 -5.91 8.49
C TRP A 142 -2.23 -7.34 8.15
N VAL A 143 -3.34 -7.53 7.43
CA VAL A 143 -3.79 -8.87 7.02
C VAL A 143 -2.74 -9.54 6.13
N GLY A 144 -2.25 -8.84 5.10
CA GLY A 144 -1.24 -9.37 4.19
C GLY A 144 0.06 -9.75 4.90
N ALA A 145 0.57 -8.90 5.80
CA ALA A 145 1.80 -9.16 6.53
C ALA A 145 1.68 -10.37 7.47
N TRP A 146 0.56 -10.53 8.19
CA TRP A 146 0.40 -11.65 9.11
C TRP A 146 0.18 -12.99 8.40
N ILE A 147 -0.49 -13.00 7.24
CA ILE A 147 -0.57 -14.19 6.39
C ILE A 147 0.81 -14.51 5.81
N ASP A 148 1.57 -13.51 5.35
CA ASP A 148 2.91 -13.74 4.81
C ASP A 148 3.90 -14.24 5.88
N ILE A 149 3.80 -13.76 7.13
CA ILE A 149 4.58 -14.28 8.27
C ILE A 149 4.37 -15.78 8.47
N ASP A 150 3.11 -16.24 8.33
CA ASP A 150 2.75 -17.63 8.60
C ASP A 150 3.00 -18.54 7.40
N GLU A 151 2.70 -18.07 6.19
CA GLU A 151 2.60 -18.91 4.99
C GLU A 151 3.53 -18.49 3.85
N LYS A 152 4.22 -17.35 3.97
CA LYS A 152 5.09 -16.79 2.92
C LYS A 152 4.35 -16.54 1.59
N THR A 153 3.06 -16.23 1.70
CA THR A 153 2.21 -15.85 0.58
C THR A 153 1.33 -14.66 0.96
N ILE A 154 0.94 -13.87 -0.04
CA ILE A 154 -0.03 -12.78 0.11
C ILE A 154 -1.19 -13.08 -0.83
N PRO A 155 -2.41 -13.30 -0.31
CA PRO A 155 -3.55 -13.69 -1.12
C PRO A 155 -4.15 -12.50 -1.88
N ASP A 156 -4.60 -12.77 -3.10
CA ASP A 156 -5.30 -11.79 -3.94
C ASP A 156 -6.60 -11.25 -3.30
N ALA A 157 -7.21 -12.05 -2.42
CA ALA A 157 -8.36 -11.66 -1.61
C ALA A 157 -8.09 -10.45 -0.68
N VAL A 158 -6.81 -10.12 -0.43
CA VAL A 158 -6.40 -8.93 0.32
C VAL A 158 -6.01 -7.81 -0.64
N THR A 159 -5.16 -8.09 -1.62
CA THR A 159 -4.58 -7.05 -2.48
C THR A 159 -5.57 -6.47 -3.49
N TRP A 160 -6.50 -7.26 -4.05
CA TRP A 160 -7.49 -6.71 -4.99
C TRP A 160 -8.48 -5.78 -4.29
N PRO A 161 -9.16 -6.18 -3.18
CA PRO A 161 -10.09 -5.27 -2.52
C PRO A 161 -9.38 -4.04 -1.96
N GLY A 162 -8.15 -4.18 -1.44
CA GLY A 162 -7.35 -3.04 -1.00
C GLY A 162 -7.02 -2.09 -2.15
N THR A 163 -6.69 -2.61 -3.34
CA THR A 163 -6.43 -1.79 -4.55
C THR A 163 -7.70 -1.03 -4.97
N PHE A 164 -8.85 -1.72 -5.02
CA PHE A 164 -10.12 -1.08 -5.43
C PHE A 164 -10.59 -0.05 -4.41
N LEU A 165 -10.48 -0.35 -3.12
CA LEU A 165 -10.83 0.59 -2.07
C LEU A 165 -9.87 1.79 -2.07
N GLY A 166 -8.57 1.58 -2.29
CA GLY A 166 -7.60 2.66 -2.47
C GLY A 166 -7.96 3.57 -3.65
N LEU A 167 -8.31 2.98 -4.81
CA LEU A 167 -8.71 3.74 -6.00
C LEU A 167 -9.99 4.53 -5.74
N LEU A 168 -10.97 3.93 -5.05
CA LEU A 168 -12.19 4.61 -4.66
C LEU A 168 -11.90 5.78 -3.71
N LEU A 169 -11.09 5.56 -2.67
CA LEU A 169 -10.73 6.58 -1.69
C LEU A 169 -9.99 7.74 -2.33
N ILE A 170 -8.98 7.50 -3.17
CA ILE A 170 -8.24 8.58 -3.80
C ILE A 170 -9.08 9.32 -4.86
N THR A 171 -10.06 8.65 -5.47
CA THR A 171 -11.02 9.28 -6.39
C THR A 171 -11.99 10.20 -5.64
N LEU A 172 -12.55 9.74 -4.51
CA LEU A 172 -13.54 10.53 -3.76
C LEU A 172 -12.89 11.62 -2.93
N THR A 173 -11.69 11.36 -2.41
CA THR A 173 -10.95 12.26 -1.54
C THR A 173 -9.48 12.29 -1.94
N PRO A 174 -9.10 13.03 -3.01
CA PRO A 174 -7.72 13.06 -3.48
C PRO A 174 -6.71 13.64 -2.47
N LEU A 175 -7.19 14.47 -1.52
CA LEU A 175 -6.40 14.98 -0.39
C LEU A 175 -6.00 13.88 0.63
N ALA A 176 -6.50 12.66 0.46
CA ALA A 176 -6.08 11.49 1.24
C ALA A 176 -4.67 11.00 0.90
N ALA A 177 -4.14 11.34 -0.28
CA ALA A 177 -2.76 11.03 -0.63
C ALA A 177 -1.78 11.74 0.30
N LEU A 178 -0.53 11.27 0.29
CA LEU A 178 0.55 11.89 1.01
C LEU A 178 0.68 13.37 0.64
N PRO A 179 0.82 14.29 1.61
CA PRO A 179 0.80 15.72 1.34
C PRO A 179 2.15 16.26 0.88
N GLN A 180 2.08 17.39 0.20
CA GLN A 180 3.16 18.35 0.00
C GLN A 180 2.61 19.75 0.31
N VAL A 181 3.50 20.71 0.59
CA VAL A 181 3.15 22.12 0.76
C VAL A 181 3.72 22.88 -0.42
N VAL A 182 2.87 23.61 -1.13
CA VAL A 182 3.24 24.38 -2.33
C VAL A 182 2.84 25.84 -2.14
N SER A 183 3.63 26.75 -2.71
CA SER A 183 3.33 28.19 -2.77
C SER A 183 3.01 28.55 -4.20
N GLU A 184 1.78 28.96 -4.48
CA GLU A 184 1.33 29.26 -5.83
C GLU A 184 0.36 30.45 -5.81
N PRO A 185 0.42 31.37 -6.80
CA PRO A 185 -0.50 32.50 -6.89
C PRO A 185 -1.95 32.07 -7.11
N VAL A 186 -2.17 30.89 -7.70
CA VAL A 186 -3.48 30.31 -7.99
C VAL A 186 -3.60 28.96 -7.29
N ALA A 187 -4.72 28.74 -6.59
CA ALA A 187 -4.98 27.50 -5.89
C ALA A 187 -4.89 26.28 -6.83
N PRO A 188 -4.07 25.26 -6.50
CA PRO A 188 -4.01 24.03 -7.28
C PRO A 188 -5.36 23.32 -7.31
N ALA A 189 -5.64 22.58 -8.39
CA ALA A 189 -6.93 21.91 -8.64
C ALA A 189 -7.38 20.98 -7.50
N VAL A 190 -6.43 20.40 -6.76
CA VAL A 190 -6.67 19.66 -5.53
C VAL A 190 -5.79 20.25 -4.45
N SER A 191 -6.38 21.07 -3.58
CA SER A 191 -5.65 21.71 -2.50
C SER A 191 -6.56 22.14 -1.34
N ALA A 192 -5.95 22.40 -0.19
CA ALA A 192 -6.56 23.10 0.93
C ALA A 192 -5.67 24.28 1.33
N PRO A 193 -6.23 25.50 1.49
CA PRO A 193 -5.44 26.69 1.83
C PRO A 193 -4.87 26.59 3.24
N LEU A 194 -3.63 27.02 3.41
CA LEU A 194 -3.05 27.25 4.73
C LEU A 194 -3.45 28.64 5.22
N VAL A 195 -4.12 28.68 6.37
CA VAL A 195 -4.59 29.92 7.00
C VAL A 195 -4.04 30.03 8.41
N THR A 196 -3.78 31.26 8.84
CA THR A 196 -3.38 31.62 10.20
C THR A 196 -4.58 31.53 11.16
N PRO A 197 -4.36 31.51 12.49
CA PRO A 197 -5.44 31.59 13.48
C PRO A 197 -6.34 32.83 13.35
N ALA A 198 -5.87 33.89 12.68
CA ALA A 198 -6.65 35.09 12.36
C ALA A 198 -7.49 34.95 11.07
N GLY A 199 -7.47 33.78 10.42
CA GLY A 199 -8.17 33.51 9.16
C GLY A 199 -7.51 34.08 7.91
N GLN A 200 -6.31 34.65 8.03
CA GLN A 200 -5.55 35.18 6.89
C GLN A 200 -4.74 34.06 6.20
N PRO A 201 -4.58 34.05 4.87
CA PRO A 201 -3.70 33.10 4.18
C PRO A 201 -2.27 33.18 4.70
N VAL A 202 -1.62 32.02 4.82
CA VAL A 202 -0.17 31.96 5.08
C VAL A 202 0.52 32.24 3.75
N MET A 203 1.37 33.27 3.72
CA MET A 203 2.04 33.73 2.50
C MET A 203 3.53 33.39 2.51
N ASP A 204 4.12 33.22 1.34
CA ASP A 204 5.57 33.14 1.15
C ASP A 204 6.23 34.52 1.08
N PHE A 205 7.54 34.55 0.79
CA PHE A 205 8.31 35.79 0.67
C PHE A 205 7.92 36.65 -0.53
N ASN A 206 7.32 36.06 -1.57
CA ASN A 206 6.87 36.74 -2.78
C ASN A 206 5.42 37.25 -2.66
N GLY A 207 4.70 36.85 -1.60
CA GLY A 207 3.30 37.20 -1.35
C GLY A 207 2.31 36.17 -1.90
N ASP A 208 2.79 35.00 -2.33
CA ASP A 208 1.95 33.91 -2.82
C ASP A 208 1.44 33.05 -1.66
N PRO A 209 0.17 32.61 -1.69
CA PRO A 209 -0.40 31.79 -0.62
C PRO A 209 0.09 30.34 -0.65
N PHE A 210 0.28 29.78 0.53
CA PHE A 210 0.60 28.36 0.69
C PHE A 210 -0.66 27.49 0.70
N TYR A 211 -0.53 26.32 0.07
CA TYR A 211 -1.55 25.29 0.00
C TYR A 211 -1.00 23.92 0.41
N VAL A 212 -1.82 23.13 1.10
CA VAL A 212 -1.62 21.69 1.24
C VAL A 212 -2.21 21.02 0.01
N ALA A 213 -1.38 20.33 -0.76
CA ALA A 213 -1.78 19.58 -1.95
C ALA A 213 -1.32 18.12 -1.81
N PRO A 214 -1.95 17.15 -2.48
CA PRO A 214 -1.42 15.79 -2.51
C PRO A 214 -0.14 15.75 -3.36
N THR A 215 0.80 14.89 -3.00
CA THR A 215 1.91 14.50 -3.86
C THR A 215 1.33 13.82 -5.09
N GLN A 216 1.51 14.47 -6.23
CA GLN A 216 0.97 14.07 -7.53
C GLN A 216 2.08 13.40 -8.35
N PRO A 217 1.77 12.58 -9.37
CA PRO A 217 2.79 11.81 -10.08
C PRO A 217 3.94 12.61 -10.70
N PHE A 218 3.76 13.89 -10.95
CA PHE A 218 4.81 14.76 -11.51
C PHE A 218 5.47 15.68 -10.48
N SER A 219 5.02 15.65 -9.22
CA SER A 219 5.60 16.42 -8.11
C SER A 219 7.12 16.29 -8.06
N PRO A 220 7.86 17.39 -7.86
CA PRO A 220 7.36 18.74 -7.54
C PRO A 220 6.87 19.56 -8.76
N ASN A 221 6.95 19.01 -9.97
CA ASN A 221 6.46 19.70 -11.17
C ASN A 221 4.94 19.54 -11.31
N ASP A 222 4.32 20.49 -12.01
CA ASP A 222 2.91 20.43 -12.34
C ASP A 222 2.56 19.31 -13.32
N TRP A 223 1.29 18.92 -13.29
CA TRP A 223 0.73 18.07 -14.32
C TRP A 223 0.92 18.67 -15.71
N PRO A 224 1.34 17.86 -16.69
CA PRO A 224 1.29 18.29 -18.07
C PRO A 224 -0.16 18.57 -18.49
N GLU A 225 -0.42 19.76 -19.06
CA GLU A 225 -1.77 20.18 -19.43
C GLU A 225 -2.47 19.18 -20.36
N TRP A 226 -1.73 18.59 -21.31
CA TRP A 226 -2.26 17.59 -22.24
C TRP A 226 -2.79 16.34 -21.54
N LEU A 227 -2.40 16.08 -20.29
CA LEU A 227 -2.80 14.90 -19.53
C LEU A 227 -4.02 15.16 -18.66
N ILE A 228 -4.11 16.33 -18.03
CA ILE A 228 -5.17 16.69 -17.08
C ILE A 228 -6.24 17.61 -17.64
N ALA A 229 -6.05 18.18 -18.83
CA ALA A 229 -7.05 19.05 -19.46
C ALA A 229 -8.44 18.38 -19.43
N PRO A 230 -9.52 19.15 -19.20
CA PRO A 230 -10.87 18.62 -19.13
C PRO A 230 -11.17 17.72 -20.33
N ARG A 231 -11.50 16.46 -20.06
CA ARG A 231 -11.78 15.43 -21.08
C ARG A 231 -10.63 15.22 -22.07
N SER A 232 -9.38 15.28 -21.59
CA SER A 232 -8.22 14.92 -22.41
C SER A 232 -8.28 13.46 -22.87
N ARG A 233 -8.12 13.25 -24.19
CA ARG A 233 -7.98 11.90 -24.79
C ARG A 233 -6.75 11.15 -24.28
N TRP A 234 -5.69 11.87 -23.94
CA TRP A 234 -4.46 11.28 -23.43
C TRP A 234 -4.62 10.89 -21.96
N GLY A 235 -5.34 11.70 -21.18
CA GLY A 235 -5.73 11.36 -19.80
C GLY A 235 -6.44 10.01 -19.74
N ILE A 236 -7.52 9.83 -20.50
CA ILE A 236 -8.25 8.55 -20.49
C ILE A 236 -7.42 7.41 -21.05
N ALA A 237 -6.62 7.63 -22.11
CA ALA A 237 -5.76 6.60 -22.67
C ALA A 237 -4.73 6.10 -21.64
N VAL A 238 -4.11 7.00 -20.88
CA VAL A 238 -3.18 6.65 -19.79
C VAL A 238 -3.91 5.93 -18.66
N GLY A 239 -5.06 6.45 -18.21
CA GLY A 239 -5.85 5.82 -17.14
C GLY A 239 -6.29 4.39 -17.49
N LEU A 240 -6.85 4.20 -18.69
CA LEU A 240 -7.23 2.87 -19.18
C LEU A 240 -6.02 1.98 -19.44
N GLY A 241 -4.91 2.54 -19.95
CA GLY A 241 -3.66 1.82 -20.11
C GLY A 241 -3.14 1.27 -18.78
N CYS A 242 -3.20 2.06 -17.72
CA CYS A 242 -2.80 1.63 -16.37
C CYS A 242 -3.70 0.51 -15.84
N TRP A 243 -5.02 0.66 -16.02
CA TRP A 243 -6.00 -0.34 -15.59
C TRP A 243 -5.85 -1.69 -16.32
N TRP A 244 -5.67 -1.65 -17.63
CA TRP A 244 -5.45 -2.87 -18.42
C TRP A 244 -4.07 -3.47 -18.17
N PHE A 245 -3.05 -2.64 -17.88
CA PHE A 245 -1.74 -3.14 -17.43
C PHE A 245 -1.86 -3.92 -16.11
N TRP A 246 -2.64 -3.43 -15.14
CA TRP A 246 -2.94 -4.17 -13.91
C TRP A 246 -3.56 -5.54 -14.19
N GLY A 247 -4.57 -5.59 -15.06
CA GLY A 247 -5.21 -6.83 -15.48
C GLY A 247 -4.23 -7.82 -16.13
N LEU A 248 -3.35 -7.31 -17.00
CA LEU A 248 -2.29 -8.10 -17.63
C LEU A 248 -1.24 -8.58 -16.62
N ALA A 249 -0.90 -7.77 -15.61
CA ALA A 249 0.07 -8.11 -14.60
C ALA A 249 -0.40 -9.30 -13.75
N ILE A 250 -1.69 -9.33 -13.42
CA ILE A 250 -2.35 -10.36 -12.60
C ILE A 250 -2.62 -11.65 -13.37
N ALA A 251 -2.95 -11.55 -14.66
CA ALA A 251 -3.25 -12.72 -15.48
C ALA A 251 -2.07 -13.73 -15.51
N ASP A 252 -2.39 -15.00 -15.73
CA ASP A 252 -1.39 -16.07 -15.85
C ASP A 252 -0.45 -15.81 -17.04
N ARG A 253 0.81 -15.48 -16.71
CA ARG A 253 1.90 -15.20 -17.65
C ARG A 253 2.90 -16.35 -17.76
N THR A 254 2.58 -17.54 -17.27
CA THR A 254 3.52 -18.67 -17.23
C THR A 254 4.03 -19.04 -18.63
N TRP A 255 5.35 -18.91 -18.82
CA TRP A 255 5.99 -19.34 -20.06
C TRP A 255 6.17 -20.86 -20.07
N PRO A 256 5.66 -21.58 -21.09
CA PRO A 256 5.76 -23.02 -21.12
C PRO A 256 7.21 -23.49 -21.34
N ARG A 257 7.77 -24.21 -20.35
CA ARG A 257 9.16 -24.70 -20.40
C ARG A 257 9.41 -25.66 -21.57
N ARG A 258 8.49 -26.61 -21.81
CA ARG A 258 8.59 -27.60 -22.89
C ARG A 258 7.19 -27.88 -23.47
N LEU A 259 7.02 -27.71 -24.78
CA LEU A 259 5.82 -28.16 -25.51
C LEU A 259 6.18 -29.44 -26.26
N GLY A 260 5.75 -30.60 -25.76
CA GLY A 260 5.88 -31.94 -26.37
C GLY A 260 6.63 -32.03 -27.71
N ARG A 261 5.90 -32.30 -28.81
CA ARG A 261 6.48 -32.48 -30.17
C ARG A 261 6.79 -31.17 -30.91
N SER A 262 6.30 -30.02 -30.45
CA SER A 262 6.52 -28.72 -31.09
C SER A 262 7.08 -27.72 -30.07
N ASN A 263 8.39 -27.80 -29.84
CA ASN A 263 9.10 -26.90 -28.92
C ASN A 263 9.56 -25.59 -29.61
N HIS A 264 9.03 -25.29 -30.80
CA HIS A 264 9.35 -24.09 -31.55
C HIS A 264 8.79 -22.83 -30.87
N TRP A 265 9.50 -21.70 -31.00
CA TRP A 265 9.16 -20.42 -30.36
C TRP A 265 7.71 -19.99 -30.62
N TRP A 266 7.23 -20.10 -31.86
CA TRP A 266 5.85 -19.73 -32.24
C TRP A 266 4.77 -20.56 -31.54
N ALA A 267 5.03 -21.85 -31.31
CA ALA A 267 4.10 -22.71 -30.58
C ALA A 267 4.03 -22.33 -29.09
N LYS A 268 5.17 -21.97 -28.48
CA LYS A 268 5.22 -21.44 -27.11
C LYS A 268 4.48 -20.11 -26.99
N LEU A 269 4.71 -19.20 -27.93
CA LEU A 269 4.02 -17.92 -27.99
C LEU A 269 2.50 -18.10 -28.15
N GLY A 270 2.07 -19.06 -28.98
CA GLY A 270 0.66 -19.41 -29.16
C GLY A 270 0.00 -19.89 -27.86
N VAL A 271 0.66 -20.80 -27.13
CA VAL A 271 0.16 -21.28 -25.83
C VAL A 271 0.16 -20.18 -24.77
N TRP A 272 1.22 -19.39 -24.68
CA TRP A 272 1.32 -18.27 -23.76
C TRP A 272 0.19 -17.25 -24.02
N ARG A 273 0.01 -16.84 -25.27
CA ARG A 273 -1.08 -15.96 -25.70
C ARG A 273 -2.45 -16.57 -25.40
N GLY A 274 -2.62 -17.87 -25.64
CA GLY A 274 -3.86 -18.59 -25.35
C GLY A 274 -4.20 -18.63 -23.86
N ARG A 275 -3.21 -18.84 -22.98
CA ARG A 275 -3.39 -18.80 -21.52
C ARG A 275 -3.76 -17.41 -21.05
N LEU A 276 -3.00 -16.40 -21.48
CA LEU A 276 -3.24 -15.01 -21.16
C LEU A 276 -4.66 -14.58 -21.59
N TRP A 277 -5.03 -14.88 -22.83
CA TRP A 277 -6.37 -14.55 -23.35
C TRP A 277 -7.48 -15.29 -22.60
N ARG A 278 -7.29 -16.58 -22.30
CA ARG A 278 -8.25 -17.37 -21.53
C ARG A 278 -8.48 -16.77 -20.14
N ASP A 279 -7.42 -16.30 -19.50
CA ASP A 279 -7.49 -15.76 -18.14
C ASP A 279 -8.10 -14.36 -18.11
N LEU A 280 -7.70 -13.47 -19.04
CA LEU A 280 -8.36 -12.18 -19.24
C LEU A 280 -9.83 -12.31 -19.65
N SER A 281 -10.18 -13.39 -20.34
CA SER A 281 -11.57 -13.72 -20.72
C SER A 281 -12.32 -14.50 -19.65
N SER A 282 -11.65 -14.87 -18.55
CA SER A 282 -12.29 -15.56 -17.43
C SER A 282 -13.39 -14.67 -16.85
N PHE A 283 -14.50 -15.28 -16.42
CA PHE A 283 -15.65 -14.55 -15.90
C PHE A 283 -15.30 -13.50 -14.83
N PRO A 284 -14.51 -13.80 -13.78
CA PRO A 284 -14.21 -12.81 -12.74
C PRO A 284 -13.32 -11.67 -13.26
N LEU A 285 -12.19 -11.99 -13.90
CA LEU A 285 -11.23 -10.96 -14.31
C LEU A 285 -11.79 -10.07 -15.43
N ARG A 286 -12.47 -10.66 -16.42
CA ARG A 286 -13.11 -9.91 -17.51
C ARG A 286 -14.11 -8.89 -16.97
N ASN A 287 -15.00 -9.32 -16.07
CA ASN A 287 -16.04 -8.44 -15.55
C ASN A 287 -15.42 -7.31 -14.71
N VAL A 288 -14.41 -7.60 -13.88
CA VAL A 288 -13.66 -6.58 -13.16
C VAL A 288 -13.05 -5.56 -14.13
N LEU A 289 -12.38 -6.01 -15.18
CA LEU A 289 -11.73 -5.11 -16.15
C LEU A 289 -12.73 -4.25 -16.91
N LEU A 290 -13.87 -4.81 -17.32
CA LEU A 290 -14.94 -4.07 -17.99
C LEU A 290 -15.60 -3.05 -17.05
N THR A 291 -15.96 -3.46 -15.84
CA THR A 291 -16.54 -2.55 -14.84
C THR A 291 -15.57 -1.42 -14.50
N GLY A 292 -14.29 -1.72 -14.28
CA GLY A 292 -13.28 -0.70 -14.03
C GLY A 292 -13.08 0.25 -15.22
N THR A 293 -13.11 -0.25 -16.47
CA THR A 293 -13.06 0.59 -17.68
C THR A 293 -14.24 1.58 -17.72
N LEU A 294 -15.45 1.12 -17.40
CA LEU A 294 -16.64 1.98 -17.35
C LEU A 294 -16.54 3.03 -16.24
N LEU A 295 -16.11 2.63 -15.03
CA LEU A 295 -15.95 3.55 -13.90
C LEU A 295 -14.88 4.62 -14.17
N ILE A 296 -13.74 4.22 -14.77
CA ILE A 296 -12.68 5.17 -15.16
C ILE A 296 -13.20 6.17 -16.20
N ALA A 297 -13.93 5.70 -17.22
CA ALA A 297 -14.53 6.57 -18.22
C ALA A 297 -15.56 7.53 -17.60
N MET A 298 -16.36 7.07 -16.63
CA MET A 298 -17.33 7.90 -15.90
C MET A 298 -16.63 9.02 -15.11
N VAL A 299 -15.58 8.69 -14.35
CA VAL A 299 -14.82 9.68 -13.56
C VAL A 299 -14.07 10.64 -14.47
N TRP A 300 -13.48 10.15 -15.55
CA TRP A 300 -12.84 10.99 -16.57
C TRP A 300 -13.83 11.99 -17.19
N PHE A 301 -15.05 11.55 -17.49
CA PHE A 301 -16.08 12.41 -18.07
C PHE A 301 -16.53 13.50 -17.09
N ALA A 302 -16.61 13.17 -15.79
CA ALA A 302 -16.89 14.11 -14.71
C ALA A 302 -15.75 15.12 -14.51
N GLY A 303 -14.50 14.70 -14.65
CA GLY A 303 -13.32 15.55 -14.52
C GLY A 303 -13.06 16.03 -13.08
N GLY A 304 -12.39 17.17 -12.96
CA GLY A 304 -12.14 17.82 -11.66
C GLY A 304 -11.23 17.01 -10.73
N ALA A 305 -11.34 17.27 -9.42
CA ALA A 305 -10.50 16.65 -8.40
C ALA A 305 -10.54 15.11 -8.43
N ALA A 306 -11.72 14.53 -8.69
CA ALA A 306 -11.89 13.08 -8.73
C ALA A 306 -11.05 12.42 -9.84
N TRP A 307 -10.97 13.05 -11.01
CA TRP A 307 -10.13 12.57 -12.10
C TRP A 307 -8.63 12.65 -11.74
N HIS A 308 -8.19 13.75 -11.11
CA HIS A 308 -6.79 13.91 -10.69
C HIS A 308 -6.39 12.84 -9.66
N GLY A 309 -7.26 12.58 -8.68
CA GLY A 309 -7.06 11.52 -7.69
C GLY A 309 -7.00 10.14 -8.31
N LEU A 310 -7.99 9.79 -9.14
CA LEU A 310 -8.05 8.49 -9.82
C LEU A 310 -6.81 8.24 -10.71
N LEU A 311 -6.45 9.23 -11.54
CA LEU A 311 -5.30 9.11 -12.43
C LEU A 311 -3.98 8.98 -11.64
N SER A 312 -3.85 9.73 -10.54
CA SER A 312 -2.70 9.59 -9.61
C SER A 312 -2.59 8.18 -9.06
N GLY A 313 -3.70 7.62 -8.56
CA GLY A 313 -3.73 6.26 -8.03
C GLY A 313 -3.44 5.18 -9.09
N LEU A 314 -3.94 5.35 -10.31
CA LEU A 314 -3.68 4.44 -11.43
C LEU A 314 -2.19 4.46 -11.86
N ILE A 315 -1.56 5.64 -11.89
CA ILE A 315 -0.13 5.76 -12.16
C ILE A 315 0.69 5.16 -11.01
N GLY A 316 0.30 5.44 -9.77
CA GLY A 316 0.89 4.86 -8.57
C GLY A 316 0.86 3.34 -8.54
N LEU A 317 -0.27 2.75 -8.96
CA LEU A 317 -0.44 1.31 -9.15
C LEU A 317 0.60 0.74 -10.12
N VAL A 318 0.70 1.31 -11.33
CA VAL A 318 1.58 0.79 -12.38
C VAL A 318 3.05 0.94 -12.00
N LEU A 319 3.45 2.09 -11.48
CA LEU A 319 4.84 2.34 -11.12
C LEU A 319 5.27 1.56 -9.87
N GLY A 320 4.36 1.37 -8.91
CA GLY A 320 4.55 0.45 -7.78
C GLY A 320 4.75 -0.99 -8.26
N CYS A 321 3.95 -1.46 -9.23
CA CYS A 321 4.13 -2.75 -9.89
C CYS A 321 5.49 -2.86 -10.58
N ALA A 322 5.80 -1.89 -11.44
CA ALA A 322 6.95 -1.93 -12.33
C ALA A 322 8.26 -2.03 -11.56
N LEU A 323 8.39 -1.32 -10.44
CA LEU A 323 9.59 -1.31 -9.60
C LEU A 323 9.92 -2.70 -9.03
N VAL A 324 8.98 -3.31 -8.31
CA VAL A 324 9.19 -4.61 -7.66
C VAL A 324 9.25 -5.73 -8.72
N TRP A 325 8.46 -5.62 -9.78
CA TRP A 325 8.47 -6.60 -10.85
C TRP A 325 9.79 -6.56 -11.64
N ALA A 326 10.37 -5.40 -11.94
CA ALA A 326 11.67 -5.30 -12.61
C ALA A 326 12.76 -6.03 -11.82
N VAL A 327 12.80 -5.83 -10.50
CA VAL A 327 13.74 -6.49 -9.59
C VAL A 327 13.49 -8.00 -9.55
N ARG A 328 12.23 -8.44 -9.52
CA ARG A 328 11.87 -9.86 -9.61
C ARG A 328 12.41 -10.48 -10.89
N VAL A 329 12.28 -9.83 -12.05
CA VAL A 329 12.76 -10.34 -13.34
C VAL A 329 14.29 -10.44 -13.34
N VAL A 330 14.97 -9.36 -13.01
CA VAL A 330 16.44 -9.29 -13.02
C VAL A 330 17.05 -10.23 -11.99
N GLY A 331 16.52 -10.24 -10.77
CA GLY A 331 16.95 -11.13 -9.70
C GLY A 331 16.71 -12.60 -10.04
N SER A 332 15.56 -12.94 -10.65
CA SER A 332 15.27 -14.35 -11.01
C SER A 332 16.15 -14.84 -12.15
N ALA A 333 16.47 -13.96 -13.11
CA ALA A 333 17.41 -14.26 -14.18
C ALA A 333 18.84 -14.47 -13.65
N ALA A 334 19.29 -13.61 -12.73
CA ALA A 334 20.60 -13.72 -12.10
C ALA A 334 20.70 -14.95 -11.19
N MET A 335 19.61 -15.33 -10.50
CA MET A 335 19.63 -16.40 -9.51
C MET A 335 19.28 -17.80 -10.02
N GLY A 336 18.69 -17.91 -11.21
CA GLY A 336 18.21 -19.19 -11.77
C GLY A 336 17.00 -19.79 -11.02
N ARG A 337 16.43 -19.07 -10.06
CA ARG A 337 15.22 -19.42 -9.29
C ARG A 337 14.41 -18.14 -9.05
N GLU A 338 13.13 -18.29 -8.72
CA GLU A 338 12.28 -17.13 -8.43
C GLU A 338 12.87 -16.31 -7.26
N ALA A 339 13.15 -15.03 -7.53
CA ALA A 339 13.79 -14.14 -6.58
C ALA A 339 12.84 -13.64 -5.48
N MET A 340 11.56 -13.51 -5.83
CA MET A 340 10.56 -12.82 -5.02
C MET A 340 9.16 -13.32 -5.37
N GLY A 341 8.27 -13.35 -4.37
CA GLY A 341 6.88 -13.75 -4.55
C GLY A 341 6.11 -12.75 -5.41
N PHE A 342 5.13 -13.21 -6.18
CA PHE A 342 4.26 -12.29 -6.91
C PHE A 342 3.36 -11.46 -5.98
N GLY A 343 3.06 -11.99 -4.79
CA GLY A 343 2.31 -11.29 -3.75
C GLY A 343 2.94 -9.96 -3.33
N ASP A 344 4.27 -9.85 -3.32
CA ASP A 344 4.96 -8.59 -3.01
C ASP A 344 4.72 -7.52 -4.08
N VAL A 345 4.58 -7.94 -5.34
CA VAL A 345 4.29 -7.04 -6.46
C VAL A 345 2.85 -6.52 -6.35
N THR A 346 1.88 -7.38 -6.03
CA THR A 346 0.47 -6.97 -5.87
C THR A 346 0.25 -6.15 -4.60
N LEU A 347 1.01 -6.41 -3.53
CA LEU A 347 1.06 -5.57 -2.34
C LEU A 347 1.60 -4.17 -2.68
N MET A 348 2.67 -4.06 -3.47
CA MET A 348 3.21 -2.75 -3.88
C MET A 348 2.26 -2.00 -4.83
N MET A 349 1.54 -2.71 -5.70
CA MET A 349 0.47 -2.12 -6.51
C MET A 349 -0.58 -1.45 -5.61
N MET A 350 -1.06 -2.17 -4.59
CA MET A 350 -2.05 -1.68 -3.64
C MET A 350 -1.54 -0.48 -2.85
N ILE A 351 -0.30 -0.55 -2.33
CA ILE A 351 0.33 0.57 -1.60
C ILE A 351 0.41 1.79 -2.52
N GLY A 352 0.94 1.62 -3.74
CA GLY A 352 1.16 2.71 -4.69
C GLY A 352 -0.10 3.46 -5.12
N VAL A 353 -1.27 2.81 -5.11
CA VAL A 353 -2.55 3.49 -5.36
C VAL A 353 -2.79 4.63 -4.38
N LEU A 354 -2.46 4.44 -3.10
CA LEU A 354 -2.78 5.43 -2.07
C LEU A 354 -1.63 6.40 -1.80
N VAL A 355 -0.40 5.88 -1.71
CA VAL A 355 0.77 6.70 -1.33
C VAL A 355 1.49 7.33 -2.52
N GLY A 356 1.19 6.90 -3.75
CA GLY A 356 1.87 7.36 -4.96
C GLY A 356 3.20 6.66 -5.22
N TRP A 357 3.72 6.84 -6.44
CA TRP A 357 4.92 6.12 -6.88
C TRP A 357 6.22 6.67 -6.29
N GLN A 358 6.27 7.97 -5.94
CA GLN A 358 7.42 8.57 -5.28
C GLN A 358 7.66 7.91 -3.92
N ALA A 359 6.60 7.72 -3.15
CA ALA A 359 6.68 6.99 -1.89
C ALA A 359 7.04 5.52 -2.13
N CYS A 360 6.49 4.85 -3.14
CA CYS A 360 6.89 3.47 -3.48
C CYS A 360 8.39 3.30 -3.71
N LEU A 361 9.07 4.29 -4.30
CA LEU A 361 10.53 4.26 -4.42
C LEU A 361 11.21 4.30 -3.05
N ALA A 362 10.79 5.21 -2.17
CA ALA A 362 11.31 5.27 -0.80
C ALA A 362 11.05 3.96 -0.04
N VAL A 363 9.84 3.40 -0.14
CA VAL A 363 9.46 2.10 0.47
C VAL A 363 10.38 0.99 -0.04
N PHE A 364 10.59 0.91 -1.36
CA PHE A 364 11.42 -0.12 -1.96
C PHE A 364 12.87 -0.08 -1.47
N PHE A 365 13.48 1.10 -1.38
CA PHE A 365 14.85 1.24 -0.89
C PHE A 365 14.95 1.03 0.63
N LEU A 366 13.90 1.36 1.39
CA LEU A 366 13.88 1.19 2.84
C LEU A 366 13.59 -0.25 3.29
N ALA A 367 12.83 -1.01 2.52
CA ALA A 367 12.42 -2.38 2.87
C ALA A 367 13.60 -3.34 3.15
N PRO A 368 14.71 -3.34 2.37
CA PRO A 368 15.89 -4.13 2.70
C PRO A 368 16.52 -3.77 4.06
N PHE A 369 16.49 -2.52 4.48
CA PHE A 369 17.02 -2.11 5.80
C PHE A 369 16.13 -2.63 6.95
N ALA A 370 14.80 -2.58 6.78
CA ALA A 370 13.88 -3.20 7.72
C ALA A 370 14.10 -4.73 7.82
N GLY A 371 14.34 -5.37 6.67
CA GLY A 371 14.70 -6.78 6.58
C GLY A 371 16.05 -7.11 7.22
N LEU A 372 17.05 -6.23 7.10
CA LEU A 372 18.38 -6.43 7.69
C LEU A 372 18.33 -6.50 9.22
N VAL A 373 17.61 -5.58 9.87
CA VAL A 373 17.49 -5.54 11.34
C VAL A 373 16.89 -6.85 11.87
N LEU A 374 15.81 -7.32 11.25
CA LEU A 374 15.11 -8.53 11.67
C LEU A 374 15.80 -9.81 11.18
N GLY A 375 16.50 -9.76 10.05
CA GLY A 375 17.34 -10.84 9.55
C GLY A 375 18.54 -11.14 10.46
N LEU A 376 19.17 -10.09 11.02
CA LEU A 376 20.18 -10.22 12.07
C LEU A 376 19.58 -10.86 13.33
N LEU A 377 18.37 -10.45 13.73
CA LEU A 377 17.66 -11.06 14.85
C LEU A 377 17.32 -12.54 14.59
N SER A 378 16.91 -12.90 13.38
CA SER A 378 16.61 -14.30 13.03
C SER A 378 17.86 -15.19 12.99
N LEU A 379 19.02 -14.62 12.63
CA LEU A 379 20.30 -15.32 12.67
C LEU A 379 20.69 -15.66 14.12
N ILE A 380 20.46 -14.73 15.06
CA ILE A 380 20.66 -14.96 16.49
C ILE A 380 19.69 -16.03 17.02
N LEU A 381 18.44 -16.03 16.54
CA LEU A 381 17.39 -16.95 16.97
C LEU A 381 17.38 -18.30 16.23
N ARG A 382 18.35 -18.57 15.35
CA ARG A 382 18.47 -19.81 14.53
C ARG A 382 17.17 -20.22 13.82
N ARG A 383 16.41 -19.26 13.29
CA ARG A 383 15.20 -19.55 12.49
C ARG A 383 15.57 -19.74 11.01
N GLY A 384 14.86 -20.66 10.34
CA GLY A 384 15.24 -21.25 9.05
C GLY A 384 15.39 -20.30 7.85
N ASP A 385 15.77 -20.86 6.71
CA ASP A 385 16.50 -20.18 5.62
C ASP A 385 15.70 -19.20 4.73
N ALA A 386 14.38 -19.11 4.89
CA ALA A 386 13.52 -18.28 4.03
C ALA A 386 12.64 -17.36 4.85
N ILE A 387 12.95 -16.06 4.80
CA ILE A 387 12.25 -15.00 5.53
C ILE A 387 11.20 -14.35 4.60
N PRO A 388 9.93 -14.24 5.03
CA PRO A 388 8.89 -13.56 4.26
C PRO A 388 9.22 -12.07 4.07
N TYR A 389 9.07 -11.56 2.84
CA TYR A 389 9.45 -10.19 2.50
C TYR A 389 8.31 -9.17 2.71
N GLY A 390 7.06 -9.61 2.57
CA GLY A 390 5.87 -8.76 2.68
C GLY A 390 5.82 -7.92 3.96
N PRO A 391 6.13 -8.47 5.16
CA PRO A 391 6.16 -7.70 6.40
C PRO A 391 7.17 -6.56 6.38
N PHE A 392 8.33 -6.74 5.75
CA PHE A 392 9.34 -5.68 5.65
C PHE A 392 8.90 -4.59 4.68
N LEU A 393 8.24 -4.99 3.59
CA LEU A 393 7.60 -4.04 2.68
C LEU A 393 6.53 -3.22 3.42
N CYS A 394 5.71 -3.89 4.24
CA CYS A 394 4.69 -3.23 5.04
C CYS A 394 5.28 -2.26 6.07
N LEU A 395 6.34 -2.66 6.77
CA LEU A 395 7.03 -1.80 7.73
C LEU A 395 7.68 -0.59 7.06
N ALA A 396 8.31 -0.78 5.90
CA ALA A 396 8.89 0.32 5.14
C ALA A 396 7.83 1.29 4.61
N ALA A 397 6.67 0.79 4.19
CA ALA A 397 5.53 1.62 3.80
C ALA A 397 4.95 2.41 4.97
N ALA A 398 4.70 1.75 6.11
CA ALA A 398 4.24 2.43 7.32
C ALA A 398 5.23 3.51 7.78
N PHE A 399 6.54 3.21 7.77
CA PHE A 399 7.58 4.18 8.08
C PHE A 399 7.56 5.36 7.10
N THR A 400 7.49 5.08 5.80
CA THR A 400 7.50 6.14 4.77
C THR A 400 6.30 7.06 4.93
N VAL A 401 5.11 6.53 5.21
CA VAL A 401 3.90 7.33 5.48
C VAL A 401 4.09 8.17 6.75
N VAL A 402 4.45 7.56 7.87
CA VAL A 402 4.59 8.24 9.18
C VAL A 402 5.64 9.36 9.15
N PHE A 403 6.73 9.16 8.42
CA PHE A 403 7.83 10.11 8.31
C PHE A 403 7.78 10.95 7.03
N TRP A 404 6.70 10.88 6.25
CA TRP A 404 6.62 11.52 4.94
C TRP A 404 6.92 13.02 4.98
N GLY A 405 6.37 13.74 5.97
CA GLY A 405 6.61 15.17 6.14
C GLY A 405 8.10 15.54 6.26
N LYS A 406 8.95 14.61 6.74
CA LYS A 406 10.41 14.79 6.78
C LYS A 406 11.10 14.21 5.54
N VAL A 407 10.55 13.16 4.94
CA VAL A 407 11.14 12.51 3.77
C VAL A 407 10.97 13.38 2.52
N TRP A 408 9.79 13.94 2.31
CA TRP A 408 9.43 14.65 1.08
C TRP A 408 10.33 15.85 0.75
N PRO A 409 10.67 16.78 1.68
CA PRO A 409 11.54 17.92 1.34
C PRO A 409 12.95 17.52 0.85
N ARG A 410 13.41 16.32 1.22
CA ARG A 410 14.67 15.77 0.73
C ARG A 410 14.48 15.04 -0.61
N ALA A 411 13.34 14.37 -0.75
CA ALA A 411 13.00 13.60 -1.94
C ALA A 411 12.58 14.50 -3.12
N GLU A 412 11.94 15.64 -2.87
CA GLU A 412 11.48 16.56 -3.92
C GLU A 412 12.64 17.09 -4.76
N VAL A 413 13.80 17.34 -4.15
CA VAL A 413 15.04 17.72 -4.85
C VAL A 413 15.48 16.65 -5.84
N LEU A 414 15.35 15.37 -5.46
CA LEU A 414 15.67 14.24 -6.33
C LEU A 414 14.65 14.15 -7.48
N PHE A 415 13.36 14.32 -7.20
CA PHE A 415 12.31 14.25 -8.22
C PHE A 415 12.30 15.47 -9.15
N ALA A 416 12.78 16.64 -8.68
CA ALA A 416 13.01 17.81 -9.51
C ALA A 416 14.06 17.56 -10.62
N ALA A 417 14.95 16.57 -10.44
CA ALA A 417 15.94 16.19 -11.46
C ALA A 417 15.35 15.45 -12.67
N GLY A 418 14.03 15.21 -12.70
CA GLY A 418 13.31 14.68 -13.86
C GLY A 418 13.81 13.32 -14.34
N TRP A 419 14.31 13.25 -15.58
CA TRP A 419 14.78 12.00 -16.22
C TRP A 419 15.97 11.34 -15.51
N LEU A 420 16.66 12.04 -14.61
CA LEU A 420 17.75 11.45 -13.84
C LEU A 420 17.25 10.30 -12.95
N VAL A 421 16.05 10.40 -12.38
CA VAL A 421 15.48 9.38 -11.48
C VAL A 421 15.33 8.01 -12.15
N PRO A 422 14.62 7.87 -13.30
CA PRO A 422 14.49 6.57 -13.96
C PRO A 422 15.83 6.03 -14.48
N ILE A 423 16.76 6.90 -14.88
CA ILE A 423 18.12 6.49 -15.30
C ILE A 423 18.86 5.84 -14.12
N VAL A 424 18.92 6.54 -12.98
CA VAL A 424 19.57 6.04 -11.76
C VAL A 424 18.92 4.73 -11.31
N LEU A 425 17.59 4.64 -11.33
CA LEU A 425 16.88 3.42 -10.99
C LEU A 425 17.26 2.24 -11.91
N GLY A 426 17.33 2.48 -13.22
CA GLY A 426 17.77 1.48 -14.19
C GLY A 426 19.20 0.99 -13.92
N VAL A 427 20.11 1.90 -13.59
CA VAL A 427 21.49 1.57 -13.20
C VAL A 427 21.51 0.75 -11.91
N CYS A 428 20.76 1.14 -10.88
CA CYS A 428 20.68 0.40 -9.62
C CYS A 428 20.18 -1.03 -9.83
N ILE A 429 19.14 -1.23 -10.65
CA ILE A 429 18.59 -2.55 -10.96
C ILE A 429 19.62 -3.39 -11.74
N ALA A 430 20.32 -2.81 -12.70
CA ALA A 430 21.37 -3.50 -13.45
C ALA A 430 22.54 -3.94 -12.55
N LEU A 431 22.99 -3.05 -11.66
CA LEU A 431 24.04 -3.34 -10.68
C LEU A 431 23.61 -4.42 -9.69
N LEU A 432 22.35 -4.42 -9.23
CA LEU A 432 21.80 -5.49 -8.40
C LEU A 432 21.86 -6.85 -9.12
N GLY A 433 21.46 -6.89 -10.39
CA GLY A 433 21.55 -8.09 -11.21
C GLY A 433 22.98 -8.61 -11.33
N LEU A 434 23.94 -7.71 -11.60
CA LEU A 434 25.36 -8.04 -11.67
C LEU A 434 25.89 -8.57 -10.33
N LEU A 435 25.57 -7.90 -9.21
CA LEU A 435 25.97 -8.31 -7.88
C LEU A 435 25.46 -9.72 -7.54
N LEU A 436 24.18 -9.99 -7.80
CA LEU A 436 23.60 -11.31 -7.57
C LEU A 436 24.27 -12.40 -8.42
N MET A 437 24.58 -12.09 -9.69
CA MET A 437 25.32 -13.00 -10.57
C MET A 437 26.74 -13.28 -10.04
N LEU A 438 27.45 -12.26 -9.57
CA LEU A 438 28.78 -12.42 -8.97
C LEU A 438 28.74 -13.26 -7.70
N ILE A 439 27.75 -13.03 -6.82
CA ILE A 439 27.53 -13.85 -5.62
C ILE A 439 27.27 -15.30 -6.00
N GLN A 440 26.48 -15.55 -7.05
CA GLN A 440 26.24 -16.92 -7.54
C GLN A 440 27.52 -17.57 -8.03
N LEU A 441 28.33 -16.87 -8.81
CA LEU A 441 29.61 -17.37 -9.31
C LEU A 441 30.56 -17.70 -8.15
N ALA A 442 30.61 -16.86 -7.12
CA ALA A 442 31.42 -17.09 -5.92
C ALA A 442 30.94 -18.28 -5.09
N LYS A 443 29.63 -18.58 -5.08
CA LYS A 443 29.06 -19.74 -4.35
C LYS A 443 29.22 -21.07 -5.09
N ARG A 444 29.34 -21.07 -6.42
CA ARG A 444 29.51 -22.30 -7.23
C ARG A 444 30.58 -23.28 -6.73
N PRO A 445 31.80 -22.85 -6.30
CA PRO A 445 32.80 -23.77 -5.79
C PRO A 445 32.45 -24.42 -4.44
N PHE A 446 31.58 -23.81 -3.62
CA PHE A 446 31.23 -24.30 -2.28
C PHE A 446 29.98 -25.20 -2.25
N MET A 447 29.29 -25.39 -3.37
CA MET A 447 28.11 -26.27 -3.48
C MET A 447 28.40 -27.59 -4.23
N ARG A 448 29.68 -27.95 -4.38
CA ARG A 448 30.12 -29.16 -5.10
C ARG A 448 30.47 -30.35 -4.19
N ASP A 449 30.26 -30.22 -2.89
CA ASP A 449 30.26 -31.31 -1.91
C ASP A 449 28.81 -31.62 -1.51
#